data_AF-A0A5J4Z2T5-F1
#
_entry.id   AF-A0A5J4Z2T5-F1
#
_cell.length_a   1.000
_cell.length_b   1.000
_cell.length_c   1.000
_cell.angle_alpha   90.00
_cell.angle_beta   90.00
_cell.angle_gamma   90.00
#
_symmetry.space_group_name_H-M   'P 1'
#
loop_
_entity.id
_entity.type
_entity.pdbx_description
1 polymer ?
#
loop_
_entity_poly.entity_id
_entity_poly.type
_entity_poly.pdbx_seq_one_letter_code
_entity_poly.pdbx_strand_id
1 'polypeptide(L)'
;MAFVSHGWHARTERGSSAARVCMVHEQPAVSRRALLGGCVAAAVAAAAAVSPPEALADRDLMTAKRSYFRYATRAESGIDWFVTDLYPAVQEQKWDAVLDAFAPRSDARDNSKKAEYGIDRKVSNMQRFLFDPLTIWAQSFAEKGTGPNFRYLASQEKEFEEQMDRLRRIAKGDKLDFSKQNAGLSRQDAALDAWNKGRDAINLYLARANANLSRELRRLDSIPDDLSTYKTHGDRPKAYGTFQ
;
A
#
# COMPACT_ATOMS: atom_id res chain seq x y z
N MET A 1 -39.79 19.11 27.09
CA MET A 1 -38.62 19.87 26.61
C MET A 1 -39.09 20.77 25.48
N ALA A 2 -38.94 22.08 25.67
CA ALA A 2 -39.56 23.13 24.88
C ALA A 2 -38.73 23.51 23.65
N PHE A 3 -39.41 23.75 22.53
CA PHE A 3 -38.89 24.40 21.32
C PHE A 3 -38.94 25.92 21.50
N VAL A 4 -37.86 26.63 21.13
CA VAL A 4 -37.87 28.09 20.97
C VAL A 4 -37.20 28.46 19.66
N SER A 5 -37.97 29.12 18.79
CA SER A 5 -37.56 29.75 17.52
C SER A 5 -37.48 31.27 17.69
N HIS A 6 -36.47 31.94 17.13
CA HIS A 6 -36.45 33.36 16.72
C HIS A 6 -35.68 33.40 15.38
N GLY A 7 -36.09 34.03 14.26
CA GLY A 7 -36.70 35.34 14.05
C GLY A 7 -35.61 36.31 13.50
N TRP A 8 -35.35 36.38 12.19
CA TRP A 8 -35.85 37.33 11.15
C TRP A 8 -35.17 38.72 11.05
N HIS A 9 -35.01 39.19 9.79
CA HIS A 9 -34.76 40.56 9.25
C HIS A 9 -33.32 41.16 9.25
N ALA A 10 -32.86 41.98 8.29
CA ALA A 10 -33.27 42.47 6.96
C ALA A 10 -32.08 43.29 6.35
N ARG A 11 -31.82 43.25 5.02
CA ARG A 11 -31.92 44.32 3.99
C ARG A 11 -31.15 45.65 4.30
N THR A 12 -30.23 46.16 3.45
CA THR A 12 -30.41 47.14 2.33
C THR A 12 -29.06 47.33 1.58
N GLU A 13 -28.96 47.22 0.25
CA GLU A 13 -29.12 48.20 -0.85
C GLU A 13 -28.01 49.27 -1.11
N ARG A 14 -27.51 49.24 -2.36
CA ARG A 14 -27.23 50.34 -3.34
C ARG A 14 -25.97 51.25 -3.26
N GLY A 15 -25.44 51.51 -4.47
CA GLY A 15 -24.64 52.69 -4.89
C GLY A 15 -23.34 52.31 -5.63
N SER A 16 -23.26 52.22 -6.97
CA SER A 16 -23.22 53.28 -8.00
C SER A 16 -22.02 54.24 -7.92
N SER A 17 -21.10 54.16 -8.88
CA SER A 17 -20.78 55.22 -9.87
C SER A 17 -19.32 55.19 -10.34
N ALA A 18 -19.14 55.45 -11.63
CA ALA A 18 -17.89 55.51 -12.35
C ALA A 18 -17.23 56.90 -12.27
N ALA A 19 -15.91 56.97 -12.39
CA ALA A 19 -15.20 58.15 -12.90
C ALA A 19 -13.85 57.77 -13.52
N ARG A 20 -13.64 58.20 -14.77
CA ARG A 20 -12.34 58.28 -15.45
C ARG A 20 -11.64 59.57 -15.03
N VAL A 21 -10.32 59.54 -14.80
CA VAL A 21 -9.44 60.72 -14.95
C VAL A 21 -8.10 60.27 -15.53
N CYS A 22 -7.65 61.05 -16.51
CA CYS A 22 -6.41 60.92 -17.25
C CYS A 22 -5.18 61.41 -16.47
N MET A 23 -4.01 61.11 -17.05
CA MET A 23 -2.82 61.97 -17.12
C MET A 23 -1.68 61.81 -16.09
N VAL A 24 -0.51 61.69 -16.71
CA VAL A 24 0.78 62.34 -16.42
C VAL A 24 1.81 61.56 -15.60
N HIS A 25 2.95 61.47 -16.27
CA HIS A 25 4.25 60.94 -15.89
C HIS A 25 4.93 61.93 -14.93
N GLU A 26 5.19 61.49 -13.71
CA GLU A 26 6.20 62.06 -12.83
C GLU A 26 6.97 60.88 -12.24
N GLN A 27 8.28 60.82 -12.51
CA GLN A 27 9.18 59.87 -11.85
C GLN A 27 9.70 60.50 -10.56
N PRO A 28 9.32 60.01 -9.37
CA PRO A 28 10.03 60.33 -8.15
C PRO A 28 11.28 59.45 -8.00
N ALA A 29 12.37 60.12 -7.63
CA ALA A 29 13.70 59.59 -7.41
C ALA A 29 13.73 58.37 -6.47
N VAL A 30 14.46 57.35 -6.90
CA VAL A 30 14.65 56.07 -6.20
C VAL A 30 15.43 56.28 -4.90
N SER A 31 14.75 56.13 -3.77
CA SER A 31 15.39 55.91 -2.47
C SER A 31 16.02 54.51 -2.47
N ARG A 32 17.32 54.43 -2.15
CA ARG A 32 18.08 53.17 -2.03
C ARG A 32 17.52 52.20 -0.97
N ARG A 33 16.53 52.61 -0.16
CA ARG A 33 15.80 51.74 0.78
C ARG A 33 14.55 51.07 0.20
N ALA A 34 14.15 51.37 -1.04
CA ALA A 34 13.08 50.64 -1.73
C ALA A 34 13.57 49.35 -2.43
N LEU A 35 14.88 49.11 -2.50
CA LEU A 35 15.49 47.94 -3.16
C LEU A 35 15.50 46.65 -2.31
N LEU A 36 14.87 46.65 -1.13
CA LEU A 36 14.75 45.44 -0.28
C LEU A 36 13.30 45.06 0.09
N GLY A 37 12.29 45.73 -0.48
CA GLY A 37 10.87 45.46 -0.17
C GLY A 37 9.99 45.07 -1.36
N GLY A 38 10.54 44.93 -2.57
CA GLY A 38 9.74 44.90 -3.80
C GLY A 38 10.23 43.93 -4.89
N CYS A 39 10.65 42.73 -4.51
CA CYS A 39 10.97 41.65 -5.46
C CYS A 39 10.11 40.40 -5.23
N VAL A 40 8.80 40.57 -4.97
CA VAL A 40 7.82 39.47 -4.95
C VAL A 40 6.64 39.87 -5.82
N ALA A 41 6.83 39.92 -7.15
CA ALA A 41 5.78 39.78 -8.19
C ALA A 41 6.22 40.29 -9.57
N ALA A 42 7.36 39.83 -10.12
CA ALA A 42 7.64 39.98 -11.57
C ALA A 42 8.77 39.06 -12.08
N ALA A 43 8.96 37.88 -11.49
CA ALA A 43 9.97 36.91 -11.94
C ALA A 43 9.36 35.50 -12.13
N VAL A 44 8.10 35.42 -12.56
CA VAL A 44 7.41 34.13 -12.80
C VAL A 44 7.13 33.87 -14.28
N ALA A 45 7.69 34.68 -15.20
CA ALA A 45 7.34 34.56 -16.63
C ALA A 45 8.51 34.32 -17.60
N ALA A 46 9.75 34.11 -17.13
CA ALA A 46 10.89 33.88 -18.04
C ALA A 46 11.98 32.94 -17.49
N ALA A 47 11.59 31.93 -16.70
CA ALA A 47 12.45 30.79 -16.35
C ALA A 47 11.84 29.45 -16.79
N ALA A 48 10.91 29.47 -17.74
CA ALA A 48 10.27 28.29 -18.32
C ALA A 48 10.88 27.93 -19.70
N ALA A 49 12.16 28.21 -19.90
CA ALA A 49 12.88 27.82 -21.11
C ALA A 49 14.22 27.23 -20.72
N VAL A 50 14.38 25.93 -21.02
CA VAL A 50 15.58 25.11 -20.82
C VAL A 50 15.82 24.66 -19.38
N SER A 51 14.82 24.04 -18.77
CA SER A 51 15.15 22.83 -18.00
C SER A 51 15.54 21.76 -19.03
N PRO A 52 16.66 21.05 -18.89
CA PRO A 52 16.88 19.83 -19.67
C PRO A 52 15.63 18.95 -19.49
N PRO A 53 15.19 18.18 -20.51
CA PRO A 53 14.18 17.17 -20.26
C PRO A 53 14.65 16.43 -19.03
N GLU A 54 13.87 16.47 -17.94
CA GLU A 54 14.11 15.57 -16.83
C GLU A 54 14.35 14.23 -17.49
N ALA A 55 15.51 13.63 -17.23
CA ALA A 55 15.70 12.23 -17.51
C ALA A 55 14.61 11.52 -16.71
N LEU A 56 13.46 11.36 -17.36
CA LEU A 56 12.41 10.42 -17.05
C LEU A 56 13.16 9.12 -17.16
N ALA A 57 13.75 8.69 -16.05
CA ALA A 57 14.29 7.36 -15.94
C ALA A 57 13.09 6.45 -16.09
N ASP A 58 12.76 6.12 -17.34
CA ASP A 58 12.09 4.89 -17.71
C ASP A 58 12.69 3.85 -16.79
N ARG A 59 11.83 3.26 -15.96
CA ARG A 59 12.24 2.31 -14.94
C ARG A 59 13.07 1.25 -15.67
N ASP A 60 14.39 1.29 -15.46
CA ASP A 60 15.29 0.42 -16.23
C ASP A 60 14.81 -1.01 -16.03
N LEU A 61 14.58 -1.71 -17.14
CA LEU A 61 14.15 -3.10 -17.16
C LEU A 61 15.03 -3.94 -16.21
N MET A 62 16.32 -3.62 -16.10
CA MET A 62 17.23 -4.28 -15.17
C MET A 62 16.89 -4.03 -13.70
N THR A 63 16.44 -2.84 -13.34
CA THR A 63 15.97 -2.52 -11.98
C THR A 63 14.68 -3.28 -11.66
N ALA A 64 13.74 -3.35 -12.62
CA ALA A 64 12.53 -4.15 -12.48
C ALA A 64 12.84 -5.65 -12.29
N LYS A 65 13.73 -6.21 -13.12
CA LYS A 65 14.21 -7.60 -12.98
C LYS A 65 14.87 -7.86 -11.63
N ARG A 66 15.76 -6.96 -11.15
CA ARG A 66 16.41 -7.09 -9.83
C ARG A 66 15.39 -7.10 -8.70
N SER A 67 14.38 -6.22 -8.75
CA SER A 67 13.31 -6.21 -7.74
C SER A 67 12.48 -7.49 -7.78
N TYR A 68 12.16 -8.00 -8.97
CA TYR A 68 11.45 -9.27 -9.13
C TYR A 68 12.21 -10.42 -8.45
N PHE A 69 13.48 -10.64 -8.80
CA PHE A 69 14.24 -11.78 -8.22
C PHE A 69 14.43 -11.67 -6.70
N ARG A 70 14.47 -10.45 -6.16
CA ARG A 70 14.64 -10.23 -4.72
C ARG A 70 13.36 -10.41 -3.91
N TYR A 71 12.21 -10.01 -4.45
CA TYR A 71 10.96 -9.90 -3.69
C TYR A 71 9.87 -10.88 -4.15
N ALA A 72 9.80 -11.21 -5.44
CA ALA A 72 8.79 -12.13 -5.95
C ALA A 72 8.98 -13.53 -5.34
N THR A 73 10.22 -14.03 -5.25
CA THR A 73 10.52 -15.32 -4.60
C THR A 73 10.12 -15.35 -3.12
N ARG A 74 10.24 -14.23 -2.42
CA ARG A 74 9.81 -14.11 -1.01
C ARG A 74 8.30 -14.08 -0.89
N ALA A 75 7.62 -13.36 -1.78
CA ALA A 75 6.17 -13.35 -1.87
C ALA A 75 5.62 -14.75 -2.18
N GLU A 76 6.24 -15.48 -3.12
CA GLU A 76 5.93 -16.88 -3.43
C GLU A 76 6.05 -17.78 -2.20
N SER A 77 7.15 -17.68 -1.43
CA SER A 77 7.30 -18.44 -0.18
C SER A 77 6.28 -18.05 0.89
N GLY A 78 5.88 -16.78 0.95
CA GLY A 78 4.80 -16.34 1.84
C GLY A 78 3.45 -16.90 1.45
N ILE A 79 3.16 -16.96 0.15
CA ILE A 79 1.95 -17.57 -0.40
C ILE A 79 1.94 -19.08 -0.15
N ASP A 80 3.09 -19.75 -0.30
CA ASP A 80 3.22 -21.16 0.09
C ASP A 80 2.82 -21.36 1.55
N TRP A 81 3.45 -20.64 2.47
CA TRP A 81 3.12 -20.71 3.91
C TRP A 81 1.64 -20.39 4.20
N PHE A 82 1.07 -19.40 3.51
CA PHE A 82 -0.35 -19.04 3.64
C PHE A 82 -1.29 -20.18 3.27
N VAL A 83 -0.93 -20.97 2.26
CA VAL A 83 -1.73 -22.10 1.77
C VAL A 83 -1.41 -23.40 2.52
N THR A 84 -0.15 -23.68 2.83
CA THR A 84 0.28 -24.97 3.40
C THR A 84 0.22 -25.02 4.91
N ASP A 85 0.41 -23.89 5.59
CA ASP A 85 0.48 -23.85 7.05
C ASP A 85 -0.76 -23.18 7.66
N LEU A 86 -1.14 -22.00 7.15
CA LEU A 86 -2.25 -21.23 7.73
C LEU A 86 -3.62 -21.84 7.39
N TYR A 87 -3.86 -22.22 6.13
CA TYR A 87 -5.16 -22.78 5.73
C TYR A 87 -5.53 -24.06 6.49
N PRO A 88 -4.66 -25.08 6.61
CA PRO A 88 -5.00 -26.27 7.39
C PRO A 88 -5.23 -25.95 8.87
N ALA A 89 -4.49 -25.00 9.45
CA ALA A 89 -4.72 -24.57 10.83
C ALA A 89 -6.13 -23.95 11.02
N VAL A 90 -6.62 -23.19 10.02
CA VAL A 90 -7.99 -22.66 10.02
C VAL A 90 -9.02 -23.77 9.81
N GLN A 91 -8.79 -24.67 8.86
CA GLN A 91 -9.70 -25.77 8.54
C GLN A 91 -9.86 -26.74 9.72
N GLU A 92 -8.77 -27.07 10.41
CA GLU A 92 -8.73 -27.96 11.57
C GLU A 92 -9.07 -27.26 12.89
N GLN A 93 -9.42 -25.96 12.85
CA GLN A 93 -9.76 -25.15 14.03
C GLN A 93 -8.62 -25.09 15.08
N LYS A 94 -7.37 -25.16 14.65
CA LYS A 94 -6.17 -25.03 15.51
C LYS A 94 -5.91 -23.56 15.82
N TRP A 95 -6.77 -22.95 16.63
CA TRP A 95 -6.76 -21.50 16.89
C TRP A 95 -5.44 -20.99 17.46
N ASP A 96 -4.76 -21.78 18.29
CA ASP A 96 -3.45 -21.40 18.83
C ASP A 96 -2.38 -21.28 17.74
N ALA A 97 -2.39 -22.19 16.75
CA ALA A 97 -1.49 -22.12 15.60
C ALA A 97 -1.82 -20.92 14.69
N VAL A 98 -3.11 -20.61 14.52
CA VAL A 98 -3.54 -19.39 13.81
C VAL A 98 -3.05 -18.14 14.54
N LEU A 99 -3.16 -18.08 15.88
CA LEU A 99 -2.70 -16.93 16.66
C LEU A 99 -1.17 -16.81 16.68
N ASP A 100 -0.45 -17.94 16.70
CA ASP A 100 1.00 -17.99 16.62
C ASP A 100 1.53 -17.39 15.30
N ALA A 101 0.77 -17.51 14.20
CA ALA A 101 1.09 -16.82 12.94
C ALA A 101 1.12 -15.29 13.06
N PHE A 102 0.33 -14.73 13.98
CA PHE A 102 0.28 -13.29 14.27
C PHE A 102 1.18 -12.89 15.44
N ALA A 103 1.76 -13.85 16.16
CA ALA A 103 2.60 -13.56 17.31
C ALA A 103 3.90 -12.86 16.86
N PRO A 104 4.29 -11.75 17.51
CA PRO A 104 5.51 -11.04 17.16
C PRO A 104 6.72 -11.87 17.59
N ARG A 105 7.60 -12.21 16.64
CA ARG A 105 8.84 -12.95 16.86
C ARG A 105 10.05 -12.05 16.65
N SER A 106 11.17 -12.39 17.28
CA SER A 106 12.46 -11.75 17.01
C SER A 106 12.80 -11.90 15.52
N ASP A 107 13.06 -10.80 14.83
CA ASP A 107 13.58 -10.82 13.46
C ASP A 107 15.11 -10.97 13.44
N ALA A 108 15.76 -10.68 14.57
CA ALA A 108 17.17 -10.98 14.74
C ALA A 108 17.40 -12.50 14.70
N ARG A 109 18.35 -12.93 13.86
CA ARG A 109 18.86 -14.30 13.94
C ARG A 109 19.54 -14.46 15.31
N ASP A 110 19.35 -15.60 15.96
CA ASP A 110 20.07 -15.92 17.20
C ASP A 110 21.57 -15.70 16.98
N ASN A 111 22.21 -14.97 17.89
CA ASN A 111 23.61 -14.54 17.82
C ASN A 111 23.98 -13.56 16.70
N SER A 112 23.01 -12.83 16.13
CA SER A 112 23.32 -11.71 15.23
C SER A 112 23.75 -10.46 16.00
N LYS A 113 24.63 -9.66 15.40
CA LYS A 113 25.03 -8.34 15.93
C LYS A 113 23.82 -7.44 16.23
N LYS A 114 22.70 -7.62 15.52
CA LYS A 114 21.46 -6.87 15.77
C LYS A 114 20.84 -7.19 17.13
N ALA A 115 20.85 -8.45 17.54
CA ALA A 115 20.42 -8.86 18.87
C ALA A 115 21.39 -8.32 19.94
N GLU A 116 22.69 -8.36 19.68
CA GLU A 116 23.74 -7.84 20.56
C GLU A 116 23.60 -6.33 20.83
N TYR A 117 23.24 -5.54 19.81
CA TYR A 117 23.00 -4.09 19.94
C TYR A 117 21.57 -3.73 20.40
N GLY A 118 20.72 -4.71 20.74
CA GLY A 118 19.34 -4.46 21.18
C GLY A 118 18.42 -3.89 20.09
N ILE A 119 18.78 -4.04 18.82
CA ILE A 119 18.03 -3.55 17.64
C ILE A 119 17.17 -4.69 17.07
N ASP A 120 16.51 -5.43 17.97
CA ASP A 120 15.62 -6.51 17.56
C ASP A 120 14.22 -5.97 17.30
N ARG A 121 13.83 -5.93 16.03
CA ARG A 121 12.46 -5.61 15.64
C ARG A 121 11.63 -6.88 15.82
N LYS A 122 10.59 -6.82 16.65
CA LYS A 122 9.64 -7.92 16.74
C LYS A 122 8.63 -7.83 15.61
N VAL A 123 8.59 -8.86 14.75
CA VAL A 123 7.76 -8.92 13.54
C VAL A 123 7.01 -10.25 13.54
N SER A 124 5.72 -10.26 13.16
CA SER A 124 4.95 -11.50 13.04
C SER A 124 5.34 -12.28 11.79
N ASN A 125 5.05 -13.59 11.76
CA ASN A 125 5.24 -14.40 10.55
C ASN A 125 4.44 -13.81 9.37
N MET A 126 3.20 -13.38 9.63
CA MET A 126 2.36 -12.72 8.62
C MET A 126 3.04 -11.49 8.00
N GLN A 127 3.59 -10.61 8.85
CA GLN A 127 4.28 -9.40 8.37
C GLN A 127 5.55 -9.75 7.61
N ARG A 128 6.34 -10.70 8.12
CA ARG A 128 7.63 -11.09 7.54
C ARG A 128 7.49 -11.80 6.20
N PHE A 129 6.54 -12.72 6.08
CA PHE A 129 6.42 -13.60 4.93
C PHE A 129 5.46 -13.07 3.87
N LEU A 130 4.42 -12.32 4.23
CA LEU A 130 3.44 -11.80 3.27
C LEU A 130 3.47 -10.29 3.13
N PHE A 131 3.19 -9.53 4.20
CA PHE A 131 3.01 -8.08 4.07
C PHE A 131 4.29 -7.38 3.59
N ASP A 132 5.41 -7.50 4.29
CA ASP A 132 6.67 -6.81 3.93
C ASP A 132 7.10 -7.14 2.47
N PRO A 133 7.14 -8.41 2.02
CA PRO A 133 7.44 -8.72 0.62
C PRO A 133 6.45 -8.12 -0.38
N LEU A 134 5.14 -8.17 -0.12
CA LEU A 134 4.12 -7.61 -1.00
C LEU A 134 4.19 -6.08 -1.05
N THR A 135 4.39 -5.40 0.08
CA THR A 135 4.55 -3.94 0.11
C THR A 135 5.77 -3.52 -0.69
N ILE A 136 6.92 -4.15 -0.43
CA ILE A 136 8.18 -3.77 -1.08
C ILE A 136 8.12 -4.09 -2.58
N TRP A 137 7.47 -5.20 -2.95
CA TRP A 137 7.29 -5.53 -4.36
C TRP A 137 6.32 -4.56 -5.05
N ALA A 138 5.23 -4.15 -4.39
CA ALA A 138 4.30 -3.14 -4.88
C ALA A 138 5.00 -1.81 -5.12
N GLN A 139 5.82 -1.36 -4.17
CA GLN A 139 6.66 -0.15 -4.28
C GLN A 139 7.59 -0.20 -5.48
N SER A 140 8.03 -1.40 -5.89
CA SER A 140 8.83 -1.52 -7.10
C SER A 140 8.06 -1.03 -8.32
N PHE A 141 6.74 -1.27 -8.41
CA PHE A 141 5.86 -0.81 -9.50
C PHE A 141 5.46 0.66 -9.44
N ALA A 142 5.95 1.41 -8.46
CA ALA A 142 5.69 2.83 -8.35
C ALA A 142 6.49 3.60 -9.41
N GLU A 143 5.82 4.00 -10.49
CA GLU A 143 6.34 5.00 -11.44
C GLU A 143 6.22 6.39 -10.78
N LYS A 144 7.35 7.13 -10.70
CA LYS A 144 7.51 8.49 -10.09
C LYS A 144 6.37 8.87 -9.11
N GLY A 145 6.47 8.44 -7.85
CA GLY A 145 5.48 8.76 -6.81
C GLY A 145 4.43 7.65 -6.62
N THR A 146 3.15 7.99 -6.48
CA THR A 146 2.06 7.03 -6.24
C THR A 146 1.28 6.73 -7.52
N GLY A 147 1.90 6.03 -8.48
CA GLY A 147 1.24 5.63 -9.73
C GLY A 147 -0.02 4.76 -9.52
N PRO A 148 -0.92 4.67 -10.52
CA PRO A 148 -2.18 3.93 -10.41
C PRO A 148 -1.96 2.44 -10.13
N ASN A 149 -0.89 1.85 -10.69
CA ASN A 149 -0.50 0.46 -10.41
C ASN A 149 -0.15 0.25 -8.94
N PHE A 150 0.71 1.11 -8.37
CA PHE A 150 1.07 1.06 -6.97
C PHE A 150 -0.17 1.21 -6.07
N ARG A 151 -1.05 2.17 -6.35
CA ARG A 151 -2.28 2.39 -5.57
C ARG A 151 -3.20 1.17 -5.59
N TYR A 152 -3.34 0.53 -6.74
CA TYR A 152 -4.13 -0.70 -6.85
C TYR A 152 -3.52 -1.82 -6.01
N LEU A 153 -2.22 -2.08 -6.17
CA LEU A 153 -1.53 -3.13 -5.40
C LEU A 153 -1.63 -2.87 -3.90
N ALA A 154 -1.40 -1.61 -3.46
CA ALA A 154 -1.55 -1.21 -2.07
C ALA A 154 -2.99 -1.36 -1.55
N SER A 155 -4.01 -1.14 -2.40
CA SER A 155 -5.41 -1.38 -2.01
C SER A 155 -5.71 -2.87 -1.78
N GLN A 156 -5.15 -3.76 -2.61
CA GLN A 156 -5.32 -5.21 -2.44
C GLN A 156 -4.54 -5.71 -1.23
N GLU A 157 -3.36 -5.16 -0.97
CA GLU A 157 -2.60 -5.43 0.25
C GLU A 157 -3.38 -5.03 1.51
N LYS A 158 -4.01 -3.84 1.48
CA LYS A 158 -4.85 -3.37 2.58
C LYS A 158 -6.08 -4.26 2.79
N GLU A 159 -6.76 -4.66 1.72
CA GLU A 159 -7.88 -5.61 1.82
C GLU A 159 -7.41 -6.95 2.43
N PHE A 160 -6.26 -7.46 1.98
CA PHE A 160 -5.66 -8.66 2.55
C PHE A 160 -5.36 -8.50 4.05
N GLU A 161 -4.77 -7.38 4.46
CA GLU A 161 -4.49 -7.06 5.86
C GLU A 161 -5.76 -7.01 6.71
N GLU A 162 -6.82 -6.35 6.21
CA GLU A 162 -8.12 -6.27 6.89
C GLU A 162 -8.74 -7.67 7.09
N GLN A 163 -8.65 -8.56 6.11
CA GLN A 163 -9.14 -9.93 6.24
C GLN A 163 -8.29 -10.78 7.19
N MET A 164 -6.97 -10.59 7.21
CA MET A 164 -6.09 -11.28 8.16
C MET A 164 -6.30 -10.80 9.60
N ASP A 165 -6.55 -9.50 9.78
CA ASP A 165 -6.92 -8.94 11.09
C ASP A 165 -8.27 -9.45 11.57
N ARG A 166 -9.24 -9.61 10.64
CA ARG A 166 -10.51 -10.27 10.93
C ARG A 166 -10.30 -11.73 11.33
N LEU A 167 -9.47 -12.48 10.61
CA LEU A 167 -9.11 -13.86 10.97
C LEU A 167 -8.48 -13.94 12.36
N ARG A 168 -7.54 -13.03 12.69
CA ARG A 168 -6.92 -12.93 14.01
C ARG A 168 -7.96 -12.69 15.11
N ARG A 169 -8.92 -11.79 14.91
CA ARG A 169 -10.00 -11.51 15.89
C ARG A 169 -10.91 -12.72 16.08
N ILE A 170 -11.25 -13.43 15.00
CA ILE A 170 -12.02 -14.69 15.05
C ILE A 170 -11.24 -15.76 15.84
N ALA A 171 -9.94 -15.87 15.61
CA ALA A 171 -9.06 -16.81 16.31
C ALA A 171 -8.87 -16.45 17.80
N LYS A 172 -8.96 -15.17 18.19
CA LYS A 172 -8.98 -14.77 19.61
C LYS A 172 -10.31 -15.08 20.32
N GLY A 173 -11.38 -15.26 19.57
CA GLY A 173 -12.73 -15.33 20.14
C GLY A 173 -13.19 -13.97 20.67
N ASP A 174 -12.63 -12.87 20.14
CA ASP A 174 -13.16 -11.54 20.40
C ASP A 174 -14.65 -11.56 20.05
N LYS A 175 -15.47 -10.85 20.84
CA LYS A 175 -16.86 -10.57 20.46
C LYS A 175 -16.83 -9.74 19.18
N LEU A 176 -16.69 -10.41 18.04
CA LEU A 176 -17.01 -9.80 16.77
C LEU A 176 -18.46 -9.36 16.88
N ASP A 177 -18.75 -8.16 16.40
CA ASP A 177 -20.11 -7.82 16.04
C ASP A 177 -20.54 -8.77 14.91
N PHE A 178 -20.91 -10.00 15.30
CA PHE A 178 -21.56 -10.98 14.45
C PHE A 178 -22.89 -10.44 13.91
N SER A 179 -23.33 -9.27 14.37
CA SER A 179 -24.59 -8.62 14.04
C SER A 179 -24.69 -8.03 12.63
N LYS A 180 -23.58 -7.80 11.91
CA LYS A 180 -23.65 -7.16 10.57
C LYS A 180 -22.97 -7.91 9.41
N GLN A 181 -21.86 -8.60 9.62
CA GLN A 181 -21.12 -9.28 8.54
C GLN A 181 -21.07 -10.81 8.66
N ASN A 182 -21.38 -11.37 9.84
CA ASN A 182 -21.27 -12.80 10.13
C ASN A 182 -22.52 -13.39 10.81
N ALA A 183 -23.67 -12.75 10.66
CA ALA A 183 -24.89 -13.14 11.36
C ALA A 183 -25.28 -14.58 10.96
N GLY A 184 -25.09 -15.53 11.88
CA GLY A 184 -25.44 -16.94 11.70
C GLY A 184 -24.32 -17.86 11.20
N LEU A 185 -23.10 -17.36 10.95
CA LEU A 185 -21.95 -18.21 10.58
C LEU A 185 -21.32 -18.83 11.82
N SER A 186 -20.90 -20.11 11.72
CA SER A 186 -20.05 -20.70 12.75
C SER A 186 -18.69 -19.98 12.78
N ARG A 187 -17.97 -20.09 13.89
CA ARG A 187 -16.61 -19.52 14.01
C ARG A 187 -15.69 -20.01 12.89
N GLN A 188 -15.80 -21.29 12.54
CA GLN A 188 -15.04 -21.90 11.46
C GLN A 188 -15.41 -21.30 10.11
N ASP A 189 -16.70 -21.19 9.79
CA ASP A 189 -17.15 -20.63 8.50
C ASP A 189 -16.74 -19.16 8.37
N ALA A 190 -16.83 -18.38 9.45
CA ALA A 190 -16.36 -17.00 9.47
C ALA A 190 -14.84 -16.90 9.25
N ALA A 191 -14.06 -17.84 9.80
CA ALA A 191 -12.61 -17.89 9.62
C ALA A 191 -12.24 -18.29 8.19
N LEU A 192 -12.95 -19.27 7.61
CA LEU A 192 -12.80 -19.68 6.22
C LEU A 192 -13.20 -18.57 5.25
N ASP A 193 -14.28 -17.83 5.52
CA ASP A 193 -14.67 -16.64 4.74
C ASP A 193 -13.58 -15.57 4.76
N ALA A 194 -13.01 -15.26 5.94
CA ALA A 194 -11.91 -14.32 6.05
C ALA A 194 -10.66 -14.80 5.29
N TRP A 195 -10.31 -16.08 5.40
CA TRP A 195 -9.19 -16.66 4.66
C TRP A 195 -9.42 -16.60 3.14
N ASN A 196 -10.61 -16.97 2.66
CA ASN A 196 -10.98 -16.94 1.23
C ASN A 196 -10.93 -15.52 0.67
N LYS A 197 -11.47 -14.52 1.39
CA LYS A 197 -11.37 -13.12 0.97
C LYS A 197 -9.93 -12.62 0.94
N GLY A 198 -9.11 -13.07 1.89
CA GLY A 198 -7.67 -12.80 1.88
C GLY A 198 -6.97 -13.41 0.65
N ARG A 199 -7.30 -14.67 0.32
CA ARG A 199 -6.83 -15.35 -0.89
C ARG A 199 -7.24 -14.58 -2.15
N ASP A 200 -8.48 -14.12 -2.23
CA ASP A 200 -8.98 -13.37 -3.39
C ASP A 200 -8.25 -12.04 -3.56
N ALA A 201 -7.98 -11.32 -2.46
CA ALA A 201 -7.17 -10.10 -2.46
C ALA A 201 -5.74 -10.35 -2.96
N ILE A 202 -5.09 -11.43 -2.52
CA ILE A 202 -3.78 -11.87 -3.04
C ILE A 202 -3.89 -12.17 -4.54
N ASN A 203 -4.89 -12.91 -4.99
CA ASN A 203 -5.05 -13.27 -6.39
C ASN A 203 -5.24 -12.02 -7.28
N LEU A 204 -6.01 -11.03 -6.83
CA LEU A 204 -6.15 -9.74 -7.52
C LEU A 204 -4.83 -8.95 -7.54
N TYR A 205 -4.09 -8.96 -6.43
CA TYR A 205 -2.75 -8.38 -6.36
C TYR A 205 -1.83 -9.03 -7.41
N LEU A 206 -1.77 -10.37 -7.45
CA LEU A 206 -0.90 -11.13 -8.35
C LEU A 206 -1.29 -10.93 -9.81
N ALA A 207 -2.59 -10.92 -10.13
CA ALA A 207 -3.08 -10.65 -11.47
C ALA A 207 -2.60 -9.27 -11.97
N ARG A 208 -2.70 -8.23 -11.13
CA ARG A 208 -2.22 -6.89 -11.49
C ARG A 208 -0.70 -6.82 -11.57
N ALA A 209 0.03 -7.45 -10.65
CA ALA A 209 1.48 -7.49 -10.68
C ALA A 209 1.98 -8.17 -11.97
N ASN A 210 1.41 -9.33 -12.32
CA ASN A 210 1.73 -10.10 -13.52
C ASN A 210 1.44 -9.36 -14.82
N ALA A 211 0.39 -8.54 -14.87
CA ALA A 211 0.08 -7.72 -16.03
C ALA A 211 1.17 -6.67 -16.33
N ASN A 212 1.96 -6.29 -15.32
CA ASN A 212 3.04 -5.30 -15.41
C ASN A 212 4.45 -5.93 -15.41
N LEU A 213 4.56 -7.27 -15.44
CA LEU A 213 5.84 -7.95 -15.58
C LEU A 213 6.28 -7.98 -17.04
N SER A 214 7.59 -7.84 -17.26
CA SER A 214 8.19 -8.08 -18.58
C SER A 214 7.96 -9.52 -19.01
N ARG A 215 7.81 -9.76 -20.32
CA ARG A 215 7.56 -11.09 -20.91
C ARG A 215 8.65 -12.12 -20.60
N GLU A 216 9.86 -11.67 -20.27
CA GLU A 216 10.99 -12.53 -19.90
C GLU A 216 10.91 -13.04 -18.45
N LEU A 217 10.09 -12.41 -17.60
CA LEU A 217 9.92 -12.79 -16.21
C LEU A 217 8.77 -13.80 -16.08
N ARG A 218 8.97 -14.81 -15.23
CA ARG A 218 7.93 -15.78 -14.91
C ARG A 218 6.78 -15.08 -14.19
N ARG A 219 5.55 -15.35 -14.59
CA ARG A 219 4.37 -14.88 -13.84
C ARG A 219 4.27 -15.65 -12.51
N LEU A 220 3.80 -14.96 -11.48
CA LEU A 220 3.45 -15.61 -10.23
C LEU A 220 2.10 -16.31 -10.38
N ASP A 221 1.96 -17.51 -9.83
CA ASP A 221 0.71 -18.25 -9.95
C ASP A 221 -0.31 -17.77 -8.92
N SER A 222 -1.57 -17.68 -9.34
CA SER A 222 -2.69 -17.47 -8.42
C SER A 222 -2.92 -18.71 -7.55
N ILE A 223 -3.42 -18.50 -6.34
CA ILE A 223 -3.91 -19.56 -5.47
C ILE A 223 -5.22 -20.10 -6.09
N PRO A 224 -5.30 -21.40 -6.45
CA PRO A 224 -6.48 -21.99 -7.05
C PRO A 224 -7.63 -22.11 -6.03
N ASP A 225 -8.86 -22.25 -6.54
CA ASP A 225 -10.01 -22.56 -5.68
C ASP A 225 -9.90 -23.95 -5.06
N ASP A 226 -9.44 -24.92 -5.85
CA ASP A 226 -9.13 -26.27 -5.39
C ASP A 226 -7.66 -26.36 -4.97
N LEU A 227 -7.42 -26.27 -3.66
CA LEU A 227 -6.08 -26.34 -3.07
C LEU A 227 -5.39 -27.69 -3.28
N SER A 228 -6.10 -28.76 -3.65
CA SER A 228 -5.45 -30.04 -4.00
C SER A 228 -4.58 -29.93 -5.26
N THR A 229 -4.86 -28.93 -6.09
CA THR A 229 -4.08 -28.61 -7.30
C THR A 229 -2.92 -27.65 -7.03
N TYR A 230 -2.83 -27.09 -5.81
CA TYR A 230 -1.78 -26.15 -5.45
C TYR A 230 -0.42 -26.84 -5.42
N LYS A 231 0.56 -26.24 -6.10
CA LYS A 231 1.95 -26.69 -6.09
C LYS A 231 2.81 -25.63 -5.41
N THR A 232 3.50 -26.05 -4.35
CA THR A 232 4.44 -25.17 -3.66
C THR A 232 5.50 -24.68 -4.62
N HIS A 233 6.02 -23.47 -4.41
CA HIS A 233 7.01 -22.90 -5.31
C HIS A 233 8.37 -23.60 -5.20
N GLY A 234 8.64 -24.26 -4.06
CA GLY A 234 9.81 -25.12 -3.86
C GLY A 234 9.85 -26.37 -4.75
N ASP A 235 8.69 -26.92 -5.09
CA ASP A 235 8.54 -28.11 -5.94
C ASP A 235 8.62 -27.79 -7.44
N ARG A 236 8.77 -26.52 -7.80
CA ARG A 236 8.77 -26.08 -9.20
C ARG A 236 10.17 -26.21 -9.81
N PRO A 237 10.28 -26.67 -11.07
CA PRO A 237 11.56 -26.65 -11.77
C PRO A 237 12.11 -25.23 -11.78
N LYS A 238 13.31 -25.05 -11.22
CA LYS A 238 13.98 -23.75 -11.19
C LYS A 238 14.16 -23.30 -12.63
N ALA A 239 13.52 -22.18 -13.00
CA ALA A 239 13.51 -21.66 -14.38
C ALA A 239 14.91 -21.22 -14.88
N TYR A 240 15.94 -21.33 -14.03
CA TYR A 240 17.33 -21.10 -14.37
C TYR A 240 18.14 -22.29 -13.87
N GLY A 241 18.91 -22.89 -14.79
CA GLY A 241 19.97 -23.82 -14.43
C GLY A 241 20.81 -23.21 -13.32
N THR A 242 21.08 -24.03 -12.31
CA THR A 242 22.06 -23.76 -11.27
C THR A 242 23.34 -23.23 -11.91
N PHE A 243 23.63 -21.94 -11.72
CA PHE A 243 25.01 -21.49 -11.78
C PHE A 243 25.69 -22.10 -10.55
N GLN A 244 26.39 -23.21 -10.79
CA GLN A 244 27.41 -23.75 -9.89
C GLN A 244 28.64 -22.84 -9.91
#